data_AF-A0A839QQC6-F1
#
_entry.id   AF-A0A839QQC6-F1
#
_cell.length_a   1.000
_cell.length_b   1.000
_cell.length_c   1.000
_cell.angle_alpha   90.00
_cell.angle_beta   90.00
_cell.angle_gamma   90.00
#
_symmetry.space_group_name_H-M   'P 1'
#
loop_
_entity.id
_entity.type
_entity.pdbx_description
1 polymer ?
#
loop_
_entity_poly.entity_id
_entity_poly.type
_entity_poly.pdbx_seq_one_letter_code
_entity_poly.pdbx_strand_id
1 'polypeptide(L)'
;MNTTPTVRRALVAESFLLIPDTITDLADFTARPAHYLVGIDADPAAAAALWFARRERHPYGSEGLVRLRYHSLDLIPVDLWDDVTGIWLALLDAVEGYLRTGHGSGPLPEQPVELELQRLGRSARFTANGIRHVVDPDAVVPGILAEAHRYFSWVNDIIGEGQHQVFARLAELEPLAALALAGSVRSRPGATTGEKLRERVAAHGPDSRGGPIPGDHALDLQDLRARRSVAKVQGQNLSSAAD
;
A
#
# COMPACT_ATOMS: atom_id res chain seq x y z
N MET A 1 -21.93 -16.60 25.36
CA MET A 1 -21.38 -15.94 24.17
C MET A 1 -19.88 -15.86 24.36
N ASN A 2 -19.12 -16.70 23.65
CA ASN A 2 -17.65 -16.66 23.70
C ASN A 2 -17.18 -15.62 22.70
N THR A 3 -16.83 -14.42 23.17
CA THR A 3 -16.06 -13.45 22.39
C THR A 3 -14.64 -13.97 22.28
N THR A 4 -14.31 -14.58 21.14
CA THR A 4 -12.93 -14.86 20.76
C THR A 4 -12.16 -13.53 20.79
N PRO A 5 -11.04 -13.40 21.52
CA PRO A 5 -10.27 -12.18 21.52
C PRO A 5 -9.77 -11.91 20.10
N THR A 6 -10.27 -10.85 19.48
CA THR A 6 -9.76 -10.35 18.20
C THR A 6 -8.31 -9.92 18.43
N VAL A 7 -7.35 -10.74 18.00
CA VAL A 7 -5.94 -10.35 17.97
C VAL A 7 -5.86 -9.12 17.07
N ARG A 8 -5.61 -7.94 17.65
CA ARG A 8 -5.42 -6.72 16.87
C ARG A 8 -4.17 -6.91 16.02
N ARG A 9 -4.37 -7.03 14.71
CA ARG A 9 -3.26 -6.97 13.76
C ARG A 9 -2.71 -5.55 13.74
N ALA A 10 -1.39 -5.41 13.76
CA ALA A 10 -0.73 -4.11 13.69
C ALA A 10 -0.91 -3.45 12.31
N LEU A 11 -1.00 -4.27 11.27
CA LEU A 11 -1.43 -3.90 9.93
C LEU A 11 -2.86 -4.39 9.67
N VAL A 12 -3.71 -3.51 9.17
CA VAL A 12 -5.02 -3.84 8.61
C VAL A 12 -4.97 -3.47 7.14
N ALA A 13 -5.23 -4.43 6.25
CA ALA A 13 -5.41 -4.16 4.84
C ALA A 13 -6.79 -4.60 4.40
N GLU A 14 -7.42 -3.79 3.56
CA GLU A 14 -8.75 -4.04 3.01
C GLU A 14 -8.71 -3.74 1.52
N SER A 15 -9.34 -4.61 0.72
CA SER A 15 -9.49 -4.40 -0.72
C SER A 15 -10.91 -4.00 -1.04
N PHE A 16 -11.06 -2.96 -1.85
CA PHE A 16 -12.34 -2.41 -2.25
C PHE A 16 -12.41 -2.27 -3.76
N LEU A 17 -13.55 -2.56 -4.36
CA LEU A 17 -13.84 -2.18 -5.74
C LEU A 17 -14.63 -0.87 -5.75
N LEU A 18 -14.33 -0.01 -6.72
CA LEU A 18 -15.12 1.20 -6.95
C LEU A 18 -16.52 0.83 -7.43
N ILE A 19 -17.55 1.53 -6.98
CA ILE A 19 -18.91 1.39 -7.52
C ILE A 19 -19.01 2.04 -8.92
N PRO A 20 -18.63 3.33 -9.11
CA PRO A 20 -18.59 3.91 -10.46
C PRO A 20 -17.35 3.43 -11.22
N ASP A 21 -17.38 3.45 -12.56
CA ASP A 21 -16.21 3.07 -13.38
C ASP A 21 -15.00 4.00 -13.20
N THR A 22 -15.20 5.21 -12.67
CA THR A 22 -14.13 6.14 -12.31
C THR A 22 -14.62 7.14 -11.26
N ILE A 23 -13.70 7.70 -10.47
CA ILE A 23 -13.97 8.88 -9.65
C ILE A 23 -13.94 10.14 -10.53
N THR A 24 -15.03 10.89 -10.54
CA THR A 24 -15.13 12.21 -11.21
C THR A 24 -15.06 13.37 -10.22
N ASP A 25 -15.57 13.17 -9.01
CA ASP A 25 -15.47 14.09 -7.88
C ASP A 25 -14.53 13.52 -6.80
N LEU A 26 -13.26 13.91 -6.88
CA LEU A 26 -12.24 13.45 -5.94
C LEU A 26 -12.44 14.01 -4.53
N ALA A 27 -12.93 15.24 -4.41
CA ALA A 27 -13.16 15.85 -3.10
C ALA A 27 -14.27 15.08 -2.36
N ASP A 28 -15.33 14.71 -3.08
CA ASP A 28 -16.40 13.92 -2.49
C ASP A 28 -15.99 12.49 -2.16
N PHE A 29 -15.23 11.85 -3.06
CA PHE A 29 -14.70 10.51 -2.83
C PHE A 29 -13.83 10.45 -1.58
N THR A 30 -12.90 11.40 -1.42
CA THR A 30 -12.03 11.50 -0.24
C THR A 30 -12.82 11.75 1.04
N ALA A 31 -13.87 12.59 0.99
CA ALA A 31 -14.69 12.89 2.15
C ALA A 31 -15.64 11.74 2.54
N ARG A 32 -16.13 10.97 1.55
CA ARG A 32 -17.17 9.95 1.72
C ARG A 32 -16.87 8.65 0.95
N PRO A 33 -15.71 8.00 1.19
CA PRO A 33 -15.25 6.88 0.37
C PRO A 33 -16.20 5.68 0.41
N ALA A 34 -16.93 5.48 1.52
CA ALA A 34 -17.90 4.40 1.66
C ALA A 34 -19.08 4.47 0.66
N HIS A 35 -19.37 5.63 0.07
CA HIS A 35 -20.40 5.76 -0.97
C HIS A 35 -19.92 5.26 -2.34
N TYR A 36 -18.63 5.04 -2.49
CA TYR A 36 -17.97 4.74 -3.75
C TYR A 36 -17.33 3.35 -3.75
N LEU A 37 -17.37 2.62 -2.64
CA LEU A 37 -16.56 1.42 -2.45
C LEU A 37 -17.43 0.23 -1.99
N VAL A 38 -17.16 -0.93 -2.56
CA VAL A 38 -17.64 -2.23 -2.06
C VAL A 38 -16.43 -3.02 -1.59
N GLY A 39 -16.43 -3.44 -0.32
CA GLY A 39 -15.34 -4.20 0.27
C GLY A 39 -15.42 -5.67 -0.09
N ILE A 40 -14.31 -6.25 -0.54
CA ILE A 40 -14.22 -7.67 -0.92
C ILE A 40 -14.49 -8.59 0.27
N ASP A 41 -13.98 -8.26 1.45
CA ASP A 41 -14.24 -9.03 2.67
C ASP A 41 -15.64 -8.79 3.26
N ALA A 42 -16.16 -7.56 3.10
CA ALA A 42 -17.42 -7.15 3.72
C ALA A 42 -18.64 -7.65 2.92
N ASP A 43 -18.58 -7.61 1.59
CA ASP A 43 -19.61 -8.11 0.68
C ASP A 43 -18.96 -8.72 -0.58
N PRO A 44 -18.42 -9.95 -0.46
CA PRO A 44 -17.71 -10.60 -1.57
C PRO A 44 -18.60 -10.86 -2.79
N ALA A 45 -19.90 -11.05 -2.58
CA ALA A 45 -20.85 -11.31 -3.66
C ALA A 45 -21.15 -10.04 -4.46
N ALA A 46 -21.39 -8.90 -3.78
CA ALA A 46 -21.56 -7.63 -4.46
C ALA A 46 -20.29 -7.19 -5.19
N ALA A 47 -19.11 -7.40 -4.59
CA ALA A 47 -17.83 -7.14 -5.25
C ALA A 47 -17.66 -7.99 -6.52
N ALA A 48 -18.00 -9.29 -6.47
CA ALA A 48 -17.91 -10.17 -7.63
C ALA A 48 -18.89 -9.76 -8.74
N ALA A 49 -20.14 -9.44 -8.40
CA ALA A 49 -21.13 -8.97 -9.35
C ALA A 49 -20.67 -7.70 -10.09
N LEU A 50 -20.06 -6.76 -9.35
CA LEU A 50 -19.49 -5.54 -9.90
C LEU A 50 -18.28 -5.84 -10.82
N TRP A 51 -17.38 -6.74 -10.41
CA TRP A 51 -16.25 -7.17 -11.24
C TRP A 51 -16.72 -7.74 -12.59
N PHE A 52 -17.68 -8.67 -12.58
CA PHE A 52 -18.20 -9.27 -13.81
C PHE A 52 -18.92 -8.27 -14.69
N ALA A 53 -19.77 -7.41 -14.13
CA ALA A 53 -20.47 -6.35 -14.88
C ALA A 53 -19.51 -5.34 -15.53
N ARG A 54 -18.31 -5.17 -14.98
CA ARG A 54 -17.26 -4.33 -15.59
C ARG A 54 -16.49 -5.05 -16.68
N ARG A 55 -16.19 -6.33 -16.51
CA ARG A 55 -15.47 -7.13 -17.53
C ARG A 55 -16.21 -7.20 -18.86
N GLU A 56 -17.53 -6.99 -18.87
CA GLU A 56 -18.32 -6.85 -20.10
C GLU A 56 -17.99 -5.57 -20.89
N ARG A 57 -17.45 -4.53 -20.23
CA ARG A 57 -17.25 -3.17 -20.77
C ARG A 57 -15.78 -2.74 -20.81
N HIS A 58 -14.93 -3.35 -19.98
CA HIS A 58 -13.53 -3.01 -19.80
C HIS A 58 -12.67 -4.27 -19.71
N PRO A 59 -11.39 -4.20 -20.12
CA PRO A 59 -10.47 -5.35 -20.02
C PRO A 59 -10.20 -5.79 -18.58
N TYR A 60 -10.42 -4.92 -17.60
CA TYR A 60 -10.16 -5.17 -16.18
C TYR A 60 -11.41 -4.90 -15.34
N GLY A 61 -11.67 -5.77 -14.35
CA GLY A 61 -12.79 -5.64 -13.41
C GLY A 61 -12.41 -5.02 -12.06
N SER A 62 -11.11 -4.84 -11.80
CA SER A 62 -10.57 -4.67 -10.44
C SER A 62 -10.32 -3.22 -10.02
N GLU A 63 -10.86 -2.24 -10.76
CA GLU A 63 -10.72 -0.83 -10.42
C GLU A 63 -11.26 -0.53 -9.01
N GLY A 64 -10.43 0.06 -8.16
CA GLY A 64 -10.69 0.06 -6.72
C GLY A 64 -9.60 0.72 -5.88
N LEU A 65 -9.55 0.32 -4.62
CA LEU A 65 -8.62 0.86 -3.62
C LEU A 65 -8.13 -0.28 -2.72
N VAL A 66 -6.83 -0.30 -2.44
CA VAL A 66 -6.27 -1.03 -1.31
C VAL A 66 -6.06 -0.05 -0.17
N ARG A 67 -6.83 -0.20 0.90
CA ARG A 67 -6.60 0.57 2.13
C ARG A 67 -5.61 -0.18 2.98
N LEU A 68 -4.45 0.42 3.22
CA LEU A 68 -3.39 -0.15 4.04
C LEU A 68 -3.18 0.71 5.29
N ARG A 69 -3.51 0.18 6.46
CA ARG A 69 -3.44 0.89 7.75
C ARG A 69 -2.46 0.23 8.70
N TYR A 70 -1.46 0.98 9.14
CA TYR A 70 -0.55 0.56 10.20
C TYR A 70 -0.82 1.38 11.45
N HIS A 71 -1.39 0.74 12.48
CA HIS A 71 -2.00 1.42 13.61
C HIS A 71 -3.04 2.47 13.17
N SER A 72 -2.78 3.76 13.41
CA SER A 72 -3.64 4.88 13.01
C SER A 72 -3.17 5.58 11.74
N LEU A 73 -2.14 5.07 11.07
CA LEU A 73 -1.58 5.66 9.86
C LEU A 73 -2.16 4.97 8.63
N ASP A 74 -2.77 5.75 7.74
CA ASP A 74 -3.10 5.32 6.39
C ASP A 74 -1.81 5.37 5.56
N LEU A 75 -1.26 4.20 5.24
CA LEU A 75 -0.03 4.08 4.47
C LEU A 75 -0.25 4.37 2.99
N ILE A 76 -1.41 3.99 2.46
CA ILE A 76 -1.84 4.28 1.09
C ILE A 76 -2.99 5.29 1.19
N PRO A 77 -2.78 6.53 0.71
CA PRO A 77 -3.83 7.54 0.62
C PRO A 77 -5.03 7.08 -0.22
N VAL A 78 -6.23 7.55 0.14
CA VAL A 78 -7.48 7.18 -0.53
C VAL A 78 -7.54 7.62 -2.00
N ASP A 79 -6.84 8.68 -2.36
CA ASP A 79 -6.76 9.21 -3.72
C ASP A 79 -5.86 8.37 -4.65
N LEU A 80 -5.10 7.41 -4.11
CA LEU A 80 -4.37 6.39 -4.88
C LEU A 80 -5.22 5.16 -5.17
N TRP A 81 -6.46 5.38 -5.62
CA TRP A 81 -7.29 4.33 -6.18
C TRP A 81 -6.79 3.98 -7.59
N ASP A 82 -6.78 2.70 -7.94
CA ASP A 82 -6.22 2.15 -9.18
C ASP A 82 -6.77 0.72 -9.38
N ASP A 83 -6.21 -0.04 -10.31
CA ASP A 83 -6.46 -1.48 -10.41
C ASP A 83 -5.95 -2.21 -9.13
N VAL A 84 -6.88 -2.80 -8.36
CA VAL A 84 -6.60 -3.44 -7.06
C VAL A 84 -5.61 -4.59 -7.21
N THR A 85 -5.72 -5.36 -8.29
CA THR A 85 -4.78 -6.44 -8.59
C THR A 85 -3.37 -5.89 -8.75
N GLY A 86 -3.22 -4.83 -9.54
CA GLY A 86 -1.95 -4.15 -9.74
C GLY A 86 -1.39 -3.51 -8.47
N ILE A 87 -2.23 -2.89 -7.62
CA ILE A 87 -1.77 -2.36 -6.32
C ILE A 87 -1.17 -3.49 -5.46
N TRP A 88 -1.82 -4.66 -5.40
CA TRP A 88 -1.26 -5.80 -4.67
C TRP A 88 0.04 -6.31 -5.26
N LEU A 89 0.15 -6.39 -6.59
CA LEU A 89 1.40 -6.78 -7.25
C LEU A 89 2.53 -5.77 -6.96
N ALA A 90 2.23 -4.47 -6.99
CA ALA A 90 3.17 -3.41 -6.63
C ALA A 90 3.65 -3.51 -5.18
N LEU A 91 2.74 -3.84 -4.24
CA LEU A 91 3.11 -4.11 -2.85
C LEU A 91 4.02 -5.33 -2.73
N LEU A 92 3.75 -6.40 -3.48
CA LEU A 92 4.62 -7.58 -3.50
C LEU A 92 6.00 -7.28 -4.09
N ASP A 93 6.09 -6.44 -5.14
CA ASP A 93 7.36 -5.97 -5.71
C ASP A 93 8.19 -5.19 -4.67
N ALA A 94 7.54 -4.26 -3.96
CA ALA A 94 8.17 -3.49 -2.90
C ALA A 94 8.67 -4.38 -1.74
N VAL A 95 7.87 -5.37 -1.33
CA VAL A 95 8.24 -6.35 -0.30
C VAL A 95 9.41 -7.22 -0.76
N GLU A 96 9.37 -7.75 -1.98
CA GLU A 96 10.41 -8.61 -2.52
C GLU A 96 11.76 -7.89 -2.59
N GLY A 97 11.79 -6.66 -3.11
CA GLY A 97 12.99 -5.84 -3.14
C GLY A 97 13.51 -5.54 -1.72
N TYR A 98 12.61 -5.14 -0.81
CA TYR A 98 12.98 -4.89 0.59
C TYR A 98 13.62 -6.10 1.27
N LEU A 99 13.07 -7.29 1.05
CA LEU A 99 13.58 -8.54 1.64
C LEU A 99 14.95 -8.92 1.08
N ARG A 100 15.19 -8.69 -0.22
CA ARG A 100 16.43 -9.09 -0.90
C ARG A 100 17.57 -8.09 -0.72
N THR A 101 17.31 -6.79 -0.84
CA THR A 101 18.35 -5.75 -0.89
C THR A 101 18.20 -4.70 0.20
N GLY A 102 17.09 -4.73 0.94
CA GLY A 102 16.72 -3.65 1.86
C GLY A 102 15.99 -2.49 1.18
N HIS A 103 15.71 -2.55 -0.12
CA HIS A 103 14.91 -1.57 -0.83
C HIS A 103 14.12 -2.22 -1.97
N GLY A 104 12.83 -1.97 -2.02
CA GLY A 104 11.98 -2.35 -3.15
C GLY A 104 10.99 -1.25 -3.50
N SER A 105 10.59 -1.23 -4.77
CA SER A 105 9.49 -0.41 -5.24
C SER A 105 8.60 -1.21 -6.21
N GLY A 106 7.35 -0.78 -6.34
CA GLY A 106 6.39 -1.31 -7.31
C GLY A 106 5.53 -0.18 -7.88
N PRO A 107 5.40 -0.08 -9.21
CA PRO A 107 4.62 0.97 -9.84
C PRO A 107 3.12 0.68 -9.76
N LEU A 108 2.30 1.71 -9.58
CA LEU A 108 0.87 1.59 -9.79
C LEU A 108 0.55 1.52 -11.29
N PRO A 109 -0.45 0.72 -11.72
CA PRO A 109 -0.73 0.51 -13.15
C PRO A 109 -1.16 1.75 -13.91
N GLU A 110 -2.09 2.54 -13.37
CA GLU A 110 -2.64 3.72 -14.07
C GLU A 110 -2.03 5.04 -13.61
N GLN A 111 -1.18 5.02 -12.57
CA GLN A 111 -0.62 6.22 -11.96
C GLN A 111 0.91 6.24 -12.01
N PRO A 112 1.53 7.40 -12.27
CA PRO A 112 2.99 7.57 -12.24
C PRO A 112 3.51 7.66 -10.80
N VAL A 113 3.05 6.76 -9.94
CA VAL A 113 3.35 6.70 -8.50
C VAL A 113 3.88 5.30 -8.20
N GLU A 114 4.90 5.23 -7.35
CA GLU A 114 5.43 3.98 -6.83
C GLU A 114 5.08 3.81 -5.35
N LEU A 115 4.87 2.55 -4.97
CA LEU A 115 4.88 2.11 -3.58
C LEU A 115 6.30 1.67 -3.26
N GLU A 116 6.90 2.21 -2.22
CA GLU A 116 8.28 1.88 -1.84
C GLU A 116 8.36 1.35 -0.41
N LEU A 117 9.27 0.42 -0.20
CA LEU A 117 9.67 -0.04 1.12
C LEU A 117 11.21 -0.02 1.23
N GLN A 118 11.73 0.71 2.21
CA GLN A 118 13.17 0.92 2.39
C GLN A 118 13.60 0.63 3.83
N ARG A 119 14.70 -0.08 4.01
CA ARG A 119 15.30 -0.37 5.32
C ARG A 119 15.85 0.90 5.96
N LEU A 120 15.48 1.10 7.22
CA LEU A 120 15.95 2.20 8.06
C LEU A 120 16.39 1.63 9.42
N GLY A 121 17.59 1.08 9.47
CA GLY A 121 18.09 0.37 10.65
C GLY A 121 17.24 -0.87 10.96
N ARG A 122 16.56 -0.85 12.11
CA ARG A 122 15.62 -1.91 12.55
C ARG A 122 14.17 -1.66 12.09
N SER A 123 13.89 -0.49 11.56
CA SER A 123 12.58 -0.12 11.03
C SER A 123 12.61 -0.13 9.49
N ALA A 124 11.46 0.12 8.89
CA ALA A 124 11.35 0.41 7.47
C ALA A 124 10.66 1.75 7.26
N ARG A 125 10.94 2.39 6.12
CA ARG A 125 10.20 3.51 5.59
C ARG A 125 9.29 2.98 4.48
N PHE A 126 7.99 3.18 4.63
CA PHE A 126 7.02 3.00 3.57
C PHE A 126 6.76 4.34 2.89
N THR A 127 6.79 4.38 1.57
CA THR A 127 6.47 5.58 0.77
C THR A 127 5.32 5.28 -0.18
N ALA A 128 4.33 6.17 -0.24
CA ALA A 128 3.31 6.19 -1.28
C ALA A 128 3.02 7.64 -1.67
N ASN A 129 3.07 7.96 -2.97
CA ASN A 129 2.86 9.32 -3.49
C ASN A 129 3.67 10.40 -2.73
N GLY A 130 4.94 10.10 -2.43
CA GLY A 130 5.83 10.99 -1.68
C GLY A 130 5.57 11.11 -0.17
N ILE A 131 4.44 10.58 0.33
CA ILE A 131 4.13 10.50 1.75
C ILE A 131 4.92 9.34 2.36
N ARG A 132 5.61 9.60 3.48
CA ARG A 132 6.55 8.67 4.10
C ARG A 132 6.15 8.35 5.53
N HIS A 133 6.08 7.07 5.85
CA HIS A 133 5.82 6.57 7.19
C HIS A 133 6.93 5.64 7.66
N VAL A 134 7.35 5.77 8.92
CA VAL A 134 8.23 4.79 9.56
C VAL A 134 7.36 3.69 10.15
N VAL A 135 7.67 2.45 9.80
CA VAL A 135 6.89 1.26 10.17
C VAL A 135 7.78 0.16 10.73
N ASP A 136 7.19 -0.74 11.51
CA ASP A 136 7.85 -1.97 11.93
C ASP A 136 7.76 -3.01 10.80
N PRO A 137 8.89 -3.41 10.18
CA PRO A 137 8.87 -4.40 9.11
C PRO A 137 8.41 -5.78 9.60
N ASP A 138 8.56 -6.11 10.89
CA ASP A 138 8.12 -7.37 11.47
C ASP A 138 6.58 -7.47 11.50
N ALA A 139 5.89 -6.32 11.46
CA ALA A 139 4.44 -6.24 11.38
C ALA A 139 3.94 -6.03 9.93
N VAL A 140 4.57 -5.11 9.19
CA VAL A 140 4.07 -4.70 7.87
C VAL A 140 4.29 -5.76 6.81
N VAL A 141 5.48 -6.39 6.75
CA VAL A 141 5.79 -7.36 5.69
C VAL A 141 4.87 -8.60 5.80
N PRO A 142 4.75 -9.28 6.96
CA PRO A 142 3.85 -10.42 7.06
C PRO A 142 2.38 -10.03 6.85
N GLY A 143 1.99 -8.83 7.26
CA GLY A 143 0.65 -8.31 7.04
C GLY A 143 0.33 -8.13 5.55
N ILE A 144 1.24 -7.53 4.78
CA ILE A 144 1.06 -7.38 3.32
C ILE A 144 0.94 -8.76 2.66
N LEU A 145 1.83 -9.70 2.98
CA LEU A 145 1.82 -11.05 2.39
C LEU A 145 0.51 -11.80 2.70
N ALA A 146 0.06 -11.76 3.96
CA ALA A 146 -1.17 -12.43 4.37
C ALA A 146 -2.41 -11.85 3.70
N GLU A 147 -2.50 -10.52 3.57
CA GLU A 147 -3.66 -9.87 2.95
C GLU A 147 -3.63 -9.97 1.41
N ALA A 148 -2.45 -9.95 0.79
CA ALA A 148 -2.29 -10.28 -0.62
C ALA A 148 -2.77 -11.72 -0.89
N HIS A 149 -2.32 -12.70 -0.10
CA HIS A 149 -2.81 -14.07 -0.22
C HIS A 149 -4.33 -14.14 -0.14
N ARG A 150 -4.95 -13.44 0.82
CA ARG A 150 -6.41 -13.42 0.96
C ARG A 150 -7.10 -12.84 -0.28
N TYR A 151 -6.62 -11.72 -0.79
CA TYR A 151 -7.16 -11.11 -2.01
C TYR A 151 -7.07 -12.06 -3.21
N PHE A 152 -5.88 -12.64 -3.46
CA PHE A 152 -5.70 -13.55 -4.59
C PHE A 152 -6.46 -14.87 -4.44
N SER A 153 -6.70 -15.35 -3.20
CA SER A 153 -7.63 -16.45 -2.95
C SER A 153 -9.05 -16.08 -3.35
N TRP A 154 -9.55 -14.89 -2.98
CA TRP A 154 -10.88 -14.44 -3.42
C TRP A 154 -10.98 -14.35 -4.95
N VAL A 155 -9.97 -13.80 -5.63
CA VAL A 155 -9.93 -13.73 -7.10
C VAL A 155 -9.97 -15.14 -7.70
N ASN A 156 -9.15 -16.06 -7.20
CA ASN A 156 -9.10 -17.43 -7.69
C ASN A 156 -10.42 -18.17 -7.48
N ASP A 157 -10.99 -18.07 -6.28
CA ASP A 157 -12.12 -18.91 -5.85
C ASP A 157 -13.46 -18.37 -6.33
N ILE A 158 -13.62 -17.04 -6.44
CA ILE A 158 -14.89 -16.40 -6.78
C ILE A 158 -14.89 -15.88 -8.22
N ILE A 159 -13.81 -15.26 -8.67
CA ILE A 159 -13.73 -14.74 -10.04
C ILE A 159 -13.30 -15.84 -11.04
N GLY A 160 -12.57 -16.84 -10.57
CA GLY A 160 -12.09 -17.95 -11.42
C GLY A 160 -10.90 -17.59 -12.30
N GLU A 161 -10.22 -16.48 -12.00
CA GLU A 161 -8.98 -16.09 -12.67
C GLU A 161 -7.82 -16.83 -12.01
N GLY A 162 -7.13 -17.70 -12.76
CA GLY A 162 -6.05 -18.53 -12.21
C GLY A 162 -4.83 -17.70 -11.79
N GLN A 163 -4.57 -17.61 -10.49
CA GLN A 163 -3.49 -16.81 -9.90
C GLN A 163 -2.27 -17.66 -9.50
N HIS A 164 -2.02 -18.78 -10.20
CA HIS A 164 -0.98 -19.76 -9.83
C HIS A 164 0.42 -19.16 -9.65
N GLN A 165 0.80 -18.22 -10.52
CA GLN A 165 2.10 -17.55 -10.44
C GLN A 165 2.23 -16.70 -9.17
N VAL A 166 1.15 -16.04 -8.77
CA VAL A 166 1.12 -15.20 -7.57
C VAL A 166 1.19 -16.06 -6.30
N PHE A 167 0.49 -17.19 -6.25
CA PHE A 167 0.61 -18.11 -5.11
C PHE A 167 2.00 -18.73 -5.00
N ALA A 168 2.65 -19.08 -6.11
CA ALA A 168 4.04 -19.53 -6.10
C ALA A 168 4.97 -18.43 -5.54
N ARG A 169 4.79 -17.18 -6.00
CA ARG A 169 5.53 -16.03 -5.50
C ARG A 169 5.33 -15.80 -3.99
N LEU A 170 4.10 -15.86 -3.49
CA LEU A 170 3.79 -15.72 -2.06
C LEU A 170 4.48 -16.82 -1.23
N ALA A 171 4.44 -18.07 -1.70
CA ALA A 171 5.09 -19.20 -1.03
C ALA A 171 6.62 -19.07 -0.97
N GLU A 172 7.25 -18.34 -1.89
CA GLU A 172 8.67 -18.02 -1.85
C GLU A 172 8.99 -16.84 -0.90
N LEU A 173 8.12 -15.83 -0.85
CA LEU A 173 8.33 -14.62 -0.05
C LEU A 173 8.14 -14.85 1.45
N GLU A 174 7.20 -15.71 1.85
CA GLU A 174 6.94 -16.02 3.26
C GLU A 174 8.17 -16.54 4.04
N PRO A 175 8.88 -17.59 3.59
CA PRO A 175 10.08 -18.06 4.28
C PRO A 175 11.22 -17.04 4.20
N LEU A 176 11.33 -16.29 3.09
CA LEU A 176 12.32 -15.22 2.95
C LEU A 176 12.08 -14.11 3.98
N ALA A 177 10.82 -13.73 4.20
CA ALA A 177 10.43 -12.77 5.23
C ALA A 177 10.80 -13.27 6.62
N ALA A 178 10.47 -14.51 6.95
CA ALA A 178 10.82 -15.10 8.25
C ALA A 178 12.33 -15.06 8.52
N LEU A 179 13.17 -15.38 7.52
CA LEU A 179 14.62 -15.35 7.65
C LEU A 179 15.19 -13.92 7.75
N ALA A 180 14.76 -13.02 6.86
CA ALA A 180 15.28 -11.65 6.79
C ALA A 180 14.93 -10.84 8.05
N LEU A 181 13.79 -11.13 8.66
CA LEU A 181 13.28 -10.42 9.84
C LEU A 181 13.83 -11.02 11.15
N ALA A 182 14.04 -12.34 11.22
CA ALA A 182 14.69 -12.99 12.37
C ALA A 182 16.14 -12.50 12.63
N GLY A 183 16.85 -12.07 11.58
CA GLY A 183 18.19 -11.49 11.68
C GLY A 183 18.25 -10.17 12.46
N SER A 184 17.16 -9.38 12.46
CA SER A 184 17.09 -8.08 13.15
C SER A 184 17.09 -8.18 14.68
N VAL A 185 16.79 -9.36 15.24
CA VAL A 185 16.70 -9.57 16.70
C VAL A 185 18.06 -9.83 17.34
N ARG A 186 19.05 -10.35 16.61
CA ARG A 186 20.33 -10.85 17.19
C ARG A 186 21.41 -9.79 17.42
N SER A 187 21.23 -8.54 17.00
CA SER A 187 22.14 -7.42 17.36
C SER A 187 21.74 -6.76 18.68
N ARG A 188 21.75 -7.51 19.78
CA ARG A 188 21.70 -6.97 21.15
C ARG A 188 23.10 -7.15 21.78
N PRO A 189 24.05 -6.24 21.58
CA PRO A 189 25.29 -6.26 22.36
C PRO A 189 24.95 -5.95 23.82
N GLY A 190 25.60 -6.70 24.72
CA GLY A 190 25.24 -6.81 26.13
C GLY A 190 25.17 -5.48 26.87
N ALA A 191 24.08 -5.31 27.63
CA ALA A 191 24.08 -4.44 28.79
C ALA A 191 24.87 -5.13 29.91
N THR A 192 26.18 -4.96 29.86
CA THR A 192 27.03 -5.13 31.04
C THR A 192 27.85 -3.86 31.24
N THR A 193 27.66 -3.28 32.41
CA THR A 193 28.63 -2.44 33.13
C THR A 193 28.76 -0.99 32.65
N GLY A 194 28.22 -0.07 33.45
CA GLY A 194 28.45 1.35 33.24
C GLY A 194 27.76 2.30 34.21
N GLU A 195 27.48 1.86 35.44
CA GLU A 195 27.23 2.77 36.56
C GLU A 195 28.51 3.57 36.81
N LYS A 196 28.58 4.80 36.26
CA LYS A 196 29.37 5.97 36.72
C LYS A 196 29.52 6.97 35.57
N LEU A 197 28.68 8.00 35.54
CA LEU A 197 29.16 9.38 35.67
C LEU A 197 27.94 10.29 35.86
N ARG A 198 27.74 10.71 37.11
CA ARG A 198 27.06 11.96 37.39
C ARG A 198 27.98 13.11 36.95
N GLU A 199 27.32 14.21 36.61
CA GLU A 199 27.72 15.58 36.93
C GLU A 199 28.50 16.37 35.86
N ARG A 200 27.99 17.60 35.66
CA ARG A 200 28.47 18.78 34.90
C ARG A 200 27.77 18.97 33.54
N VAL A 201 27.14 20.10 33.22
CA VAL A 201 26.94 21.40 33.86
C VAL A 201 25.71 22.02 33.19
N ALA A 202 24.86 22.70 33.97
CA ALA A 202 23.84 23.61 33.49
C ALA A 202 24.49 24.93 33.02
N ALA A 203 24.13 25.43 31.84
CA ALA A 203 23.94 26.85 31.51
C ALA A 203 23.93 27.05 29.99
N HIS A 204 22.78 27.39 29.40
CA HIS A 204 22.58 28.60 28.57
C HIS A 204 21.13 28.64 28.06
N GLY A 205 20.51 29.81 28.23
CA GLY A 205 19.10 30.07 28.03
C GLY A 205 18.63 30.13 26.57
N PRO A 206 17.34 30.47 26.36
CA PRO A 206 16.64 30.29 25.10
C PRO A 206 16.90 31.47 24.17
N ASP A 207 17.10 31.21 22.87
CA ASP A 207 16.93 32.24 21.86
C ASP A 207 16.07 31.71 20.70
N SER A 208 15.04 32.50 20.41
CA SER A 208 13.96 32.21 19.48
C SER A 208 14.27 32.83 18.14
N ARG A 209 14.31 32.05 17.05
CA ARG A 209 14.07 32.57 15.68
C ARG A 209 13.34 31.54 14.83
N GLY A 210 12.05 31.76 14.67
CA GLY A 210 11.28 31.20 13.57
C GLY A 210 11.74 31.82 12.24
N GLY A 211 11.85 30.97 11.23
CA GLY A 211 12.01 31.33 9.83
C GLY A 211 11.25 30.30 8.98
N PRO A 212 10.59 30.73 7.91
CA PRO A 212 9.58 29.93 7.21
C PRO A 212 10.22 28.78 6.42
N ILE A 213 9.56 27.62 6.47
CA ILE A 213 9.82 26.48 5.59
C ILE A 213 9.26 26.84 4.19
N PRO A 214 10.07 26.84 3.12
CA PRO A 214 9.56 27.06 1.78
C PRO A 214 9.12 25.74 1.13
N GLY A 215 7.92 25.77 0.55
CA GLY A 215 7.60 24.99 -0.65
C GLY A 215 6.81 23.70 -0.42
N ASP A 216 5.51 23.85 -0.17
CA ASP A 216 4.50 22.88 -0.62
C ASP A 216 4.68 22.65 -2.13
N HIS A 217 5.20 21.47 -2.50
CA HIS A 217 4.94 20.90 -3.81
C HIS A 217 3.67 20.05 -3.69
N ALA A 218 2.54 20.73 -3.49
CA ALA A 218 1.27 20.17 -3.91
C ALA A 218 1.35 20.03 -5.44
N LEU A 219 1.52 18.79 -5.92
CA LEU A 219 1.29 18.48 -7.32
C LEU A 219 -0.12 18.97 -7.66
N ASP A 220 -0.20 19.88 -8.62
CA ASP A 220 -1.45 20.48 -9.06
C ASP A 220 -2.41 19.36 -9.50
N LEU A 221 -3.56 19.28 -8.82
CA LEU A 221 -4.63 18.31 -9.06
C LEU A 221 -5.20 18.38 -10.49
N GLN A 222 -4.95 19.49 -11.22
CA GLN A 222 -5.25 19.57 -12.66
C GLN A 222 -4.28 18.75 -13.53
N ASP A 223 -3.03 18.55 -13.08
CA ASP A 223 -2.00 17.80 -13.82
C ASP A 223 -2.30 16.29 -13.80
N LEU A 224 -2.81 15.75 -12.68
CA LEU A 224 -3.31 14.37 -12.58
C LEU A 224 -4.54 14.13 -13.49
N ARG A 225 -5.47 15.10 -13.59
CA ARG A 225 -6.63 15.03 -14.51
C ARG A 225 -6.23 15.14 -15.98
N ALA A 226 -5.25 15.98 -16.29
CA ALA A 226 -4.75 16.16 -17.66
C ALA A 226 -4.03 14.90 -18.16
N ARG A 227 -3.20 14.27 -17.32
CA ARG A 227 -2.46 13.05 -17.66
C ARG A 227 -3.39 11.85 -17.91
N ARG A 228 -4.47 11.71 -17.15
CA ARG A 228 -5.47 10.64 -17.34
C ARG A 228 -6.31 10.79 -18.61
N SER A 229 -6.57 12.04 -19.02
CA SER A 229 -7.31 12.32 -20.26
C SER A 229 -6.45 12.06 -21.50
N VAL A 230 -5.13 12.30 -21.44
CA VAL A 230 -4.20 12.09 -22.57
C VAL A 230 -3.91 10.59 -22.80
N ALA A 231 -3.72 9.80 -21.73
CA ALA A 231 -3.45 8.36 -21.85
C ALA A 231 -4.63 7.59 -22.49
N LYS A 232 -5.88 7.98 -22.15
CA LYS A 232 -7.09 7.36 -22.73
C LYS A 232 -7.30 7.69 -24.21
N VAL A 233 -6.90 8.90 -24.64
CA VAL A 233 -7.01 9.33 -26.05
C VAL A 233 -5.90 8.71 -26.92
N GLN A 234 -4.71 8.48 -26.38
CA GLN A 234 -3.61 7.83 -27.12
C GLN A 234 -3.81 6.31 -27.29
N GLY A 235 -4.43 5.63 -26.31
CA GLY A 235 -4.81 4.22 -26.44
C GLY A 235 -5.91 3.96 -27.49
N GLN A 236 -6.87 4.88 -27.65
CA GLN A 236 -7.95 4.75 -28.64
C GLN A 236 -7.47 5.04 -30.08
N ASN A 237 -6.53 5.96 -30.27
CA ASN A 237 -6.02 6.29 -31.60
C ASN A 237 -5.07 5.24 -32.18
N LEU A 238 -4.43 4.41 -31.35
CA LEU A 238 -3.58 3.31 -31.82
C LEU A 238 -4.39 2.06 -32.24
N SER A 239 -5.64 1.94 -31.82
CA SER A 239 -6.56 0.86 -32.26
C SER A 239 -7.26 1.17 -33.59
N SER A 240 -7.19 2.41 -34.09
CA SER A 240 -7.82 2.83 -35.36
C SER A 240 -6.86 2.84 -36.55
N ALA A 241 -5.59 2.48 -36.36
CA ALA A 241 -4.57 2.49 -37.41
C ALA A 241 -4.14 1.08 -37.86
N ALA A 242 -4.90 0.05 -37.50
CA ALA A 242 -4.60 -1.35 -37.80
C ALA A 242 -5.70 -2.08 -38.61
N ASP A 243 -6.56 -1.33 -39.29
CA ASP A 243 -7.49 -1.84 -40.33
C ASP A 243 -7.23 -1.16 -41.67
#